data_AF-A0A2E8VP47-F1
#
_entry.id   AF-A0A2E8VP47-F1
#
_cell.length_a   1.000
_cell.length_b   1.000
_cell.length_c   1.000
_cell.angle_alpha   90.00
_cell.angle_beta   90.00
_cell.angle_gamma   90.00
#
_symmetry.space_group_name_H-M   'P 1'
#
loop_
_entity.id
_entity.type
_entity.pdbx_description
1 polymer ?
#
loop_
_entity_poly.entity_id
_entity_poly.type
_entity_poly.pdbx_seq_one_letter_code
_entity_poly.pdbx_strand_id
1 'polypeptide(L)'
;MKTDQPPQLHMQYIVDLEVYSLLLRPGDADTEVIQYKRSEYTPAAAADLFEQIRAELPRTHPSRTDTESIHSATLVFVYMLATTQLRTMRCVDAAGEHWFARDADSGVVYDFGAQEHANTEAVHAHGEAIAAGGIDSCPLEASFDLLERVQPSAQRYMVDELITLGTLETSEFLTQKKAMDYLYQRGVFGKL
;
A
#
# COMPACT_ATOMS: atom_id res chain seq x y z
N MET A 1 -12.82 9.74 19.67
CA MET A 1 -11.59 10.55 19.85
C MET A 1 -10.63 10.01 18.80
N LYS A 2 -10.37 10.74 17.70
CA LYS A 2 -9.44 10.28 16.68
C LYS A 2 -8.06 10.22 17.33
N THR A 3 -7.50 9.03 17.46
CA THR A 3 -6.12 8.84 17.90
C THR A 3 -5.24 9.38 16.77
N ASP A 4 -4.68 10.58 16.96
CA ASP A 4 -3.62 11.14 16.11
C ASP A 4 -2.35 10.31 16.30
N GLN A 5 -2.39 9.07 15.82
CA GLN A 5 -1.23 8.24 15.70
C GLN A 5 -0.55 8.54 14.36
N PRO A 6 0.80 8.62 14.33
CA PRO A 6 1.53 8.99 13.13
C PRO A 6 1.19 8.05 11.96
N PRO A 7 1.22 8.57 10.72
CA PRO A 7 0.99 7.77 9.53
C PRO A 7 2.06 6.70 9.40
N GLN A 8 1.67 5.53 8.88
CA GLN A 8 2.58 4.45 8.55
C GLN A 8 3.59 4.95 7.50
N LEU A 9 4.88 4.70 7.69
CA LEU A 9 5.92 5.36 6.87
C LEU A 9 5.78 5.03 5.37
N HIS A 10 5.41 3.78 5.05
CA HIS A 10 5.14 3.34 3.67
C HIS A 10 4.00 4.11 3.00
N MET A 11 3.02 4.59 3.76
CA MET A 11 1.92 5.41 3.23
C MET A 11 2.35 6.82 2.87
N GLN A 12 3.47 7.31 3.40
CA GLN A 12 3.99 8.65 3.08
C GLN A 12 4.61 8.72 1.68
N TYR A 13 4.85 7.57 1.05
CA TYR A 13 5.25 7.47 -0.35
C TYR A 13 4.07 7.56 -1.33
N ILE A 14 2.84 7.72 -0.82
CA ILE A 14 1.66 7.96 -1.65
C ILE A 14 1.43 9.46 -1.79
N VAL A 15 1.37 9.93 -3.03
CA VAL A 15 0.92 11.28 -3.38
C VAL A 15 -0.44 11.18 -4.05
N ASP A 16 -1.47 11.62 -3.34
CA ASP A 16 -2.83 11.68 -3.86
C ASP A 16 -3.00 12.94 -4.74
N LEU A 17 -3.54 12.74 -5.94
CA LEU A 17 -4.01 13.77 -6.87
C LEU A 17 -5.52 13.58 -7.09
N GLU A 18 -6.19 14.45 -7.85
CA GLU A 18 -7.66 14.43 -7.91
C GLU A 18 -8.23 13.14 -8.50
N VAL A 19 -7.59 12.61 -9.55
CA VAL A 19 -8.13 11.48 -10.34
C VAL A 19 -7.39 10.16 -10.09
N TYR A 20 -6.19 10.24 -9.52
CA TYR A 20 -5.31 9.10 -9.30
C TYR A 20 -4.32 9.40 -8.18
N SER A 21 -3.65 8.37 -7.70
CA SER A 21 -2.57 8.45 -6.73
C SER A 21 -1.28 7.96 -7.38
N LEU A 22 -0.16 8.45 -6.89
CA LEU A 22 1.17 7.96 -7.22
C LEU A 22 1.72 7.23 -6.00
N LEU A 23 2.23 6.02 -6.18
CA LEU A 23 3.08 5.34 -5.20
C LEU A 23 4.52 5.43 -5.70
N LEU A 24 5.42 5.88 -4.83
CA LEU A 24 6.81 6.17 -5.15
C LEU A 24 7.73 5.14 -4.50
N ARG A 25 8.61 4.52 -5.27
CA ARG A 25 9.68 3.65 -4.79
C ARG A 25 11.03 4.24 -5.18
N PRO A 26 11.71 4.97 -4.28
CA PRO A 26 13.06 5.45 -4.54
C PRO A 26 14.05 4.31 -4.80
N GLY A 27 14.82 4.42 -5.88
CA GLY A 27 15.98 3.59 -6.19
C GLY A 27 17.28 4.24 -5.73
N ASP A 28 18.38 3.96 -6.43
CA ASP A 28 19.70 4.51 -6.10
C ASP A 28 19.90 5.95 -6.62
N ALA A 29 19.38 6.23 -7.83
CA ALA A 29 19.52 7.52 -8.49
C ALA A 29 18.22 8.02 -9.15
N ASP A 30 17.21 7.17 -9.21
CA ASP A 30 15.93 7.39 -9.86
C ASP A 30 14.78 7.02 -8.91
N THR A 31 13.55 7.23 -9.37
CA THR A 31 12.35 6.80 -8.66
C THR A 31 11.47 6.01 -9.58
N GLU A 32 11.09 4.82 -9.15
CA GLU A 32 10.03 4.06 -9.79
C GLU A 32 8.67 4.56 -9.28
N VAL A 33 7.78 4.85 -10.21
CA VAL A 33 6.46 5.42 -9.92
C VAL A 33 5.40 4.52 -10.51
N ILE A 34 4.36 4.22 -9.73
CA ILE A 34 3.13 3.63 -10.24
C ILE A 34 1.96 4.57 -9.98
N GLN A 35 1.28 4.91 -11.07
CA GLN A 35 0.06 5.71 -11.08
C GLN A 35 -1.15 4.79 -11.10
N TYR A 36 -2.07 4.96 -10.15
CA TYR A 36 -3.20 4.06 -9.97
C TYR A 36 -4.37 4.78 -9.29
N LYS A 37 -5.56 4.15 -9.23
CA LYS A 37 -6.70 4.71 -8.48
C LYS A 37 -6.84 4.02 -7.14
N ARG A 38 -7.10 4.81 -6.10
CA ARG A 38 -7.48 4.34 -4.78
C ARG A 38 -8.99 4.40 -4.64
N SER A 39 -9.59 3.37 -4.07
CA SER A 39 -11.02 3.32 -3.78
C SER A 39 -11.32 3.94 -2.42
N GLU A 40 -12.48 4.57 -2.29
CA GLU A 40 -12.98 4.99 -0.98
C GLU A 40 -13.13 3.78 -0.05
N TYR A 41 -12.75 3.95 1.21
CA TYR A 41 -12.86 2.87 2.18
C TYR A 41 -14.30 2.69 2.64
N THR A 42 -14.84 1.50 2.34
CA THR A 42 -16.04 0.95 2.96
C THR A 42 -15.78 -0.52 3.31
N PRO A 43 -16.47 -1.10 4.31
CA PRO A 43 -16.30 -2.51 4.64
C PRO A 43 -16.54 -3.45 3.44
N ALA A 44 -17.50 -3.10 2.57
CA ALA A 44 -17.79 -3.85 1.35
C ALA A 44 -16.65 -3.74 0.33
N ALA A 45 -16.18 -2.53 0.02
CA ALA A 45 -15.07 -2.32 -0.91
C ALA A 45 -13.78 -2.99 -0.41
N ALA A 46 -13.53 -2.96 0.90
CA ALA A 46 -12.40 -3.63 1.51
C ALA A 46 -12.52 -5.16 1.39
N ALA A 47 -13.70 -5.75 1.62
CA ALA A 47 -13.91 -7.18 1.41
C ALA A 47 -13.72 -7.58 -0.06
N ASP A 48 -14.27 -6.82 -1.00
CA ASP A 48 -14.14 -7.08 -2.44
C ASP A 48 -12.69 -6.99 -2.90
N LEU A 49 -11.95 -5.96 -2.45
CA LEU A 49 -10.54 -5.80 -2.78
C LEU A 49 -9.67 -6.92 -2.18
N PHE A 50 -9.96 -7.33 -0.93
CA PHE A 50 -9.26 -8.44 -0.28
C PHE A 50 -9.38 -9.72 -1.13
N GLU A 51 -10.58 -10.02 -1.62
CA GLU A 51 -10.81 -11.17 -2.48
C GLU A 51 -10.13 -11.06 -3.86
N GLN A 52 -10.11 -9.86 -4.45
CA GLN A 52 -9.39 -9.61 -5.71
C GLN A 52 -7.89 -9.84 -5.55
N ILE A 53 -7.26 -9.27 -4.53
CA ILE A 53 -5.84 -9.46 -4.25
C ILE A 53 -5.54 -10.94 -3.97
N ARG A 54 -6.38 -11.61 -3.17
CA ARG A 54 -6.23 -13.03 -2.87
C ARG A 54 -6.28 -13.91 -4.12
N ALA A 55 -7.09 -13.55 -5.12
CA ALA A 55 -7.18 -14.30 -6.38
C ALA A 55 -5.90 -14.22 -7.22
N GLU A 56 -5.12 -13.14 -7.08
CA GLU A 56 -3.83 -12.92 -7.75
C GLU A 56 -2.64 -13.59 -7.02
N LEU A 57 -2.86 -14.09 -5.80
CA LEU A 57 -1.83 -14.82 -5.06
C LEU A 57 -1.71 -16.26 -5.58
N PRO A 58 -0.50 -16.83 -5.67
CA PRO A 58 -0.31 -18.20 -6.11
C PRO A 58 -1.06 -19.19 -5.21
N ARG A 59 -1.93 -20.03 -5.79
CA ARG A 59 -2.75 -21.02 -5.06
C ARG A 59 -1.96 -22.21 -4.49
N THR A 60 -0.70 -22.36 -4.89
CA THR A 60 0.13 -23.53 -4.63
C THR A 60 1.54 -23.09 -4.27
N HIS A 61 1.79 -22.78 -3.00
CA HIS A 61 3.15 -22.83 -2.49
C HIS A 61 3.28 -23.93 -1.42
N PRO A 62 4.20 -24.90 -1.61
CA PRO A 62 4.38 -26.03 -0.69
C PRO A 62 5.32 -25.72 0.48
N SER A 63 5.71 -24.46 0.73
CA SER A 63 6.63 -24.12 1.81
C SER A 63 6.24 -22.85 2.56
N ARG A 64 6.46 -22.93 3.87
CA ARG A 64 6.19 -22.01 4.98
C ARG A 64 6.76 -20.58 4.89
N THR A 65 7.04 -20.03 3.72
CA THR A 65 7.67 -18.70 3.58
C THR A 65 7.51 -18.20 2.15
N ASP A 66 6.34 -17.67 1.82
CA ASP A 66 6.28 -16.54 0.88
C ASP A 66 5.80 -15.30 1.64
N THR A 67 6.49 -15.04 2.75
CA THR A 67 6.31 -13.86 3.59
C THR A 67 6.35 -12.58 2.76
N GLU A 68 7.15 -12.55 1.68
CA GLU A 68 7.24 -11.40 0.78
C GLU A 68 5.96 -11.17 -0.03
N SER A 69 5.33 -12.23 -0.58
CA SER A 69 4.03 -12.09 -1.25
C SER A 69 2.92 -11.68 -0.29
N ILE A 70 2.86 -12.26 0.91
CA ILE A 70 1.86 -11.90 1.92
C ILE A 70 2.07 -10.46 2.42
N HIS A 71 3.32 -10.06 2.62
CA HIS A 71 3.69 -8.68 2.95
C HIS A 71 3.28 -7.73 1.83
N SER A 72 3.63 -8.03 0.58
CA SER A 72 3.25 -7.22 -0.59
C SER A 72 1.74 -7.13 -0.76
N ALA A 73 1.00 -8.22 -0.58
CA ALA A 73 -0.46 -8.22 -0.63
C ALA A 73 -1.07 -7.33 0.47
N THR A 74 -0.52 -7.42 1.68
CA THR A 74 -0.93 -6.56 2.80
C THR A 74 -0.68 -5.10 2.49
N LEU A 75 0.48 -4.75 1.92
CA LEU A 75 0.80 -3.38 1.52
C LEU A 75 -0.13 -2.89 0.40
N VAL A 76 -0.30 -3.65 -0.69
CA VAL A 76 -1.18 -3.31 -1.81
C VAL A 76 -2.62 -3.08 -1.34
N PHE A 77 -3.10 -3.93 -0.42
CA PHE A 77 -4.43 -3.76 0.17
C PHE A 77 -4.61 -2.40 0.85
N VAL A 78 -3.62 -1.96 1.63
CA VAL A 78 -3.65 -0.66 2.31
C VAL A 78 -3.43 0.49 1.31
N TYR A 79 -2.55 0.33 0.32
CA TYR A 79 -2.30 1.33 -0.72
C TYR A 79 -3.54 1.64 -1.54
N MET A 80 -4.30 0.61 -1.94
CA MET A 80 -5.46 0.77 -2.83
C MET A 80 -6.71 1.34 -2.14
N LEU A 81 -6.71 1.52 -0.81
CA LEU A 81 -7.84 2.09 -0.07
C LEU A 81 -7.48 3.46 0.50
N ALA A 82 -8.30 4.46 0.20
CA ALA A 82 -8.17 5.83 0.66
C ALA A 82 -8.61 5.96 2.14
N THR A 83 -7.81 5.45 3.06
CA THR A 83 -8.10 5.48 4.50
C THR A 83 -6.85 5.49 5.37
N THR A 84 -6.99 6.03 6.57
CA THR A 84 -6.00 5.95 7.66
C THR A 84 -6.39 4.93 8.73
N GLN A 85 -7.59 4.34 8.63
CA GLN A 85 -8.13 3.36 9.58
C GLN A 85 -7.43 2.00 9.46
N LEU A 86 -7.01 1.62 8.26
CA LEU A 86 -6.27 0.38 8.05
C LEU A 86 -4.82 0.54 8.49
N ARG A 87 -4.37 -0.40 9.33
CA ARG A 87 -3.00 -0.49 9.83
C ARG A 87 -2.38 -1.80 9.36
N THR A 88 -1.19 -1.70 8.79
CA THR A 88 -0.32 -2.86 8.55
C THR A 88 0.22 -3.31 9.89
N MET A 89 0.03 -4.59 10.16
CA MET A 89 0.39 -5.26 11.40
C MET A 89 1.46 -6.31 11.09
N ARG A 90 2.37 -6.50 12.04
CA ARG A 90 3.40 -7.53 11.99
C ARG A 90 3.41 -8.31 13.28
N CYS A 91 3.40 -9.64 13.18
CA CYS A 91 3.65 -10.54 14.30
C CYS A 91 4.88 -11.39 13.98
N VAL A 92 5.78 -11.57 14.93
CA VAL A 92 6.95 -12.46 14.78
C VAL A 92 6.84 -13.54 15.83
N ASP A 93 6.81 -14.80 15.39
CA ASP A 93 6.76 -15.97 16.26
C ASP A 93 7.76 -17.05 15.84
N ALA A 94 7.67 -18.24 16.42
CA ALA A 94 8.55 -19.36 16.08
C ALA A 94 8.35 -19.91 14.65
N ALA A 95 7.25 -19.56 13.99
CA ALA A 95 6.96 -19.93 12.60
C ALA A 95 7.50 -18.91 11.59
N GLY A 96 7.76 -17.67 12.01
CA GLY A 96 8.33 -16.62 11.18
C GLY A 96 7.62 -15.28 11.38
N GLU A 97 7.67 -14.46 10.34
CA GLU A 97 6.97 -13.18 10.30
C GLU A 97 5.62 -13.33 9.60
N HIS A 98 4.61 -12.70 10.19
CA HIS A 98 3.24 -12.69 9.72
C HIS A 98 2.78 -11.26 9.49
N TRP A 99 2.22 -11.01 8.31
CA TRP A 99 1.80 -9.70 7.85
C TRP A 99 0.31 -9.70 7.57
N PHE A 100 -0.40 -8.71 8.10
CA PHE A 100 -1.84 -8.57 7.90
C PHE A 100 -2.26 -7.12 8.08
N ALA A 101 -3.45 -6.76 7.60
CA ALA A 101 -4.04 -5.46 7.84
C ALA A 101 -5.12 -5.56 8.93
N ARG A 102 -5.21 -4.55 9.79
CA ARG A 102 -6.26 -4.42 10.79
C ARG A 102 -6.92 -3.06 10.67
N ASP A 103 -8.24 -3.05 10.63
CA ASP A 103 -9.03 -1.85 10.84
C ASP A 103 -8.92 -1.44 12.32
N ALA A 104 -8.40 -0.24 12.57
CA ALA A 104 -8.20 0.29 13.92
C ALA A 104 -9.50 0.62 14.67
N ASP A 105 -10.58 0.90 13.95
CA ASP A 105 -11.88 1.27 14.52
C ASP A 105 -12.74 0.02 14.79
N SER A 106 -12.86 -0.88 13.80
CA SER A 106 -13.72 -2.08 13.92
C SER A 106 -13.00 -3.32 14.47
N GLY A 107 -11.66 -3.34 14.40
CA GLY A 107 -10.86 -4.51 14.74
C GLY A 107 -10.86 -5.62 13.70
N VAL A 108 -11.55 -5.44 12.56
CA VAL A 108 -11.57 -6.42 11.46
C VAL A 108 -10.15 -6.66 10.94
N VAL A 109 -9.80 -7.93 10.75
CA VAL A 109 -8.49 -8.36 10.27
C VAL A 109 -8.60 -8.90 8.83
N TYR A 110 -7.71 -8.42 7.98
CA TYR A 110 -7.51 -8.89 6.61
C TYR A 110 -6.15 -9.57 6.53
N ASP A 111 -6.15 -10.90 6.48
CA ASP A 111 -4.96 -11.73 6.57
C ASP A 111 -4.90 -12.70 5.38
N PHE A 112 -4.00 -12.39 4.44
CA PHE A 112 -3.78 -13.19 3.24
C PHE A 112 -3.07 -14.52 3.52
N GLY A 113 -2.38 -14.63 4.66
CA GLY A 113 -1.66 -15.83 5.10
C GLY A 113 -2.43 -16.70 6.10
N ALA A 114 -3.68 -16.36 6.41
CA ALA A 114 -4.44 -16.95 7.53
C ALA A 114 -4.48 -18.49 7.55
N GLN A 115 -4.46 -19.13 6.37
CA GLN A 115 -4.51 -20.59 6.22
C GLN A 115 -3.19 -21.28 6.57
N GLU A 116 -2.08 -20.54 6.59
CA GLU A 116 -0.74 -21.04 6.87
C GLU A 116 -0.40 -20.97 8.37
N HIS A 117 -1.18 -20.20 9.13
CA HIS A 117 -0.97 -20.01 10.57
C HIS A 117 -1.41 -21.24 11.34
N ALA A 118 -0.50 -21.77 12.16
CA ALA A 118 -0.85 -22.83 13.11
C ALA A 118 -1.87 -22.35 14.17
N ASN A 119 -1.84 -21.05 14.50
CA ASN A 119 -2.78 -20.40 15.41
C ASN A 119 -3.01 -18.94 15.00
N THR A 120 -3.96 -18.73 14.07
CA THR A 120 -4.35 -17.42 13.54
C THR A 120 -4.76 -16.43 14.65
N GLU A 121 -5.50 -16.88 15.66
CA GLU A 121 -5.96 -16.01 16.75
C GLU A 121 -4.80 -15.45 17.57
N ALA A 122 -3.79 -16.28 17.86
CA ALA A 122 -2.59 -15.85 18.57
C ALA A 122 -1.75 -14.88 17.73
N VAL A 123 -1.58 -15.15 16.43
CA VAL A 123 -0.89 -14.24 15.49
C VAL A 123 -1.56 -12.87 15.48
N HIS A 124 -2.90 -12.84 15.41
CA HIS A 124 -3.64 -11.58 15.43
C HIS A 124 -3.51 -10.89 16.78
N ALA A 125 -3.67 -11.60 17.90
CA ALA A 125 -3.59 -10.99 19.23
C ALA A 125 -2.23 -10.33 19.53
N HIS A 126 -1.13 -10.91 19.04
CA HIS A 126 0.23 -10.42 19.28
C HIS A 126 0.79 -9.52 18.17
N GLY A 127 0.06 -9.34 17.07
CA GLY A 127 0.52 -8.46 16.00
C GLY A 127 0.54 -6.99 16.41
N GLU A 128 1.65 -6.33 16.11
CA GLU A 128 1.91 -4.93 16.41
C GLU A 128 1.82 -4.08 15.14
N ALA A 129 1.27 -2.87 15.27
CA ALA A 129 1.24 -1.93 14.14
C ALA A 129 2.67 -1.49 13.80
N ILE A 130 2.98 -1.43 12.50
CA ILE A 130 4.31 -1.03 12.07
C ILE A 130 4.56 0.44 12.42
N ALA A 131 5.64 0.68 13.17
CA ALA A 131 6.05 2.01 13.55
C ALA A 131 6.48 2.83 12.32
N ALA A 132 6.38 4.15 12.42
CA ALA A 132 6.75 5.11 11.38
C ALA A 132 8.27 5.18 11.04
N GLY A 133 9.04 4.13 11.33
CA GLY A 133 10.50 4.07 11.11
C GLY A 133 11.08 2.65 11.07
N GLY A 134 10.27 1.63 10.75
CA GLY A 134 10.75 0.26 10.54
C GLY A 134 11.58 0.11 9.26
N ILE A 135 12.39 -0.94 9.19
CA ILE A 135 13.29 -1.31 8.06
C ILE A 135 12.52 -1.51 6.74
N ASP A 136 11.20 -1.70 6.80
CA ASP A 136 10.30 -1.98 5.67
C ASP A 136 9.52 -0.75 5.19
N SER A 137 10.10 0.44 5.33
CA SER A 137 9.37 1.69 5.08
C SER A 137 9.18 2.03 3.60
N CYS A 138 10.05 1.53 2.74
CA CYS A 138 9.97 1.79 1.30
C CYS A 138 9.03 0.77 0.65
N PRO A 139 8.17 1.19 -0.30
CA PRO A 139 7.35 0.24 -1.06
C PRO A 139 8.19 -0.83 -1.75
N LEU A 140 7.72 -2.08 -1.73
CA LEU A 140 8.41 -3.20 -2.34
C LEU A 140 8.15 -3.26 -3.85
N GLU A 141 9.12 -3.75 -4.62
CA GLU A 141 8.95 -4.00 -6.06
C GLU A 141 7.82 -5.01 -6.31
N ALA A 142 7.74 -6.07 -5.51
CA ALA A 142 6.66 -7.05 -5.54
C ALA A 142 5.27 -6.44 -5.28
N SER A 143 5.19 -5.30 -4.56
CA SER A 143 3.93 -4.56 -4.41
C SER A 143 3.53 -3.85 -5.70
N PHE A 144 4.48 -3.33 -6.48
CA PHE A 144 4.18 -2.72 -7.78
C PHE A 144 3.69 -3.78 -8.76
N ASP A 145 4.38 -4.91 -8.83
CA ASP A 145 3.98 -6.04 -9.69
C ASP A 145 2.56 -6.52 -9.39
N LEU A 146 2.23 -6.66 -8.10
CA LEU A 146 0.90 -7.09 -7.67
C LEU A 146 -0.16 -6.02 -7.96
N LEU A 147 0.16 -4.74 -7.75
CA LEU A 147 -0.77 -3.65 -8.04
C LEU A 147 -1.14 -3.60 -9.53
N GLU A 148 -0.19 -3.81 -10.45
CA GLU A 148 -0.46 -3.87 -11.90
C GLU A 148 -1.39 -5.03 -12.27
N ARG A 149 -1.29 -6.18 -11.58
CA ARG A 149 -2.20 -7.32 -11.79
C ARG A 149 -3.60 -7.02 -11.29
N VAL A 150 -3.73 -6.44 -10.10
CA VAL A 150 -5.02 -6.14 -9.46
C VAL A 150 -5.74 -4.98 -10.16
N GLN A 151 -4.99 -3.97 -10.62
CA GLN A 151 -5.53 -2.83 -11.36
C GLN A 151 -4.79 -2.67 -12.70
N PRO A 152 -5.22 -3.35 -13.77
CA PRO A 152 -4.57 -3.31 -15.08
C PRO A 152 -4.53 -1.94 -15.77
N SER A 153 -5.28 -0.96 -15.26
CA SER A 153 -5.25 0.43 -15.71
C SER A 153 -4.13 1.25 -15.05
N ALA A 154 -3.39 0.67 -14.10
CA ALA A 154 -2.24 1.30 -13.49
C ALA A 154 -1.13 1.54 -14.53
N GLN A 155 -0.35 2.60 -14.33
CA GLN A 155 0.76 2.95 -15.21
C GLN A 155 2.03 3.07 -14.40
N ARG A 156 2.96 2.16 -14.66
CA ARG A 156 4.29 2.12 -14.03
C ARG A 156 5.33 2.72 -14.95
N TYR A 157 6.22 3.56 -14.41
CA TYR A 157 7.28 4.22 -15.16
C TYR A 157 8.41 4.69 -14.23
N MET A 158 9.59 4.92 -14.81
CA MET A 158 10.73 5.50 -14.12
C MET A 158 10.74 7.02 -14.28
N VAL A 159 11.23 7.70 -13.25
CA VAL A 159 11.53 9.13 -13.26
C VAL A 159 13.00 9.31 -12.95
N ASP A 160 13.70 10.06 -13.81
CA ASP A 160 15.12 10.41 -13.68
C ASP A 160 15.36 11.48 -12.59
N GLU A 161 14.76 11.27 -11.42
CA GLU A 161 14.82 12.11 -10.23
C GLU A 161 14.71 11.21 -8.99
N LEU A 162 15.62 11.35 -8.02
CA LEU A 162 15.55 10.61 -6.76
C LEU A 162 14.59 11.32 -5.77
N ILE A 163 13.41 10.72 -5.58
CA ILE A 163 12.32 11.25 -4.77
C ILE A 163 12.19 10.38 -3.51
N THR A 164 12.65 10.91 -2.40
CA THR A 164 12.57 10.31 -1.05
C THR A 164 11.58 11.11 -0.21
N LEU A 165 11.22 10.59 0.97
CA LEU A 165 10.37 11.34 1.91
C LEU A 165 10.95 12.72 2.27
N GLY A 166 12.29 12.86 2.28
CA GLY A 166 12.96 14.13 2.55
C GLY A 166 12.94 15.11 1.36
N THR A 167 12.67 14.64 0.14
CA THR A 167 12.70 15.45 -1.09
C THR A 167 11.34 15.58 -1.78
N LEU A 168 10.27 14.99 -1.22
CA LEU A 168 8.90 15.03 -1.77
C LEU A 168 8.43 16.45 -2.12
N GLU A 169 8.60 17.41 -1.21
CA GLU A 169 8.11 18.79 -1.39
C GLU A 169 8.97 19.63 -2.34
N THR A 170 10.22 19.22 -2.58
CA THR A 170 11.14 19.91 -3.48
C THR A 170 11.25 19.24 -4.84
N SER A 171 10.51 18.15 -5.06
CA SER A 171 10.59 17.37 -6.29
C SER A 171 10.04 18.16 -7.48
N GLU A 172 10.82 18.23 -8.56
CA GLU A 172 10.40 18.92 -9.78
C GLU A 172 9.28 18.13 -10.46
N PHE A 173 9.44 16.81 -10.60
CA PHE A 173 8.43 15.91 -11.15
C PHE A 173 7.09 16.06 -10.42
N LEU A 174 7.10 15.99 -9.08
CA LEU A 174 5.86 16.12 -8.30
C LEU A 174 5.26 17.52 -8.40
N THR A 175 6.09 18.56 -8.44
CA THR A 175 5.63 19.94 -8.64
C THR A 175 4.90 20.09 -9.98
N GLN A 176 5.46 19.54 -11.06
CA GLN A 176 4.84 19.56 -12.39
C GLN A 176 3.53 18.74 -12.42
N LYS A 177 3.50 17.55 -11.80
CA LYS A 177 2.28 16.72 -11.69
C LYS A 177 1.17 17.45 -10.93
N LYS A 178 1.48 18.03 -9.76
CA LYS A 178 0.54 18.82 -8.95
C LYS A 178 0.04 20.06 -9.73
N ALA A 179 0.91 20.73 -10.49
CA ALA A 179 0.50 21.88 -11.31
C ALA A 179 -0.46 21.47 -12.43
N MET A 180 -0.21 20.33 -13.09
CA MET A 180 -1.11 19.80 -14.11
C MET A 180 -2.47 19.38 -13.53
N ASP A 181 -2.49 18.74 -12.37
CA ASP A 181 -3.71 18.42 -11.61
C ASP A 181 -4.51 19.68 -11.27
N TYR A 182 -3.84 20.74 -10.80
CA TYR A 182 -4.47 22.04 -10.54
C TYR A 182 -5.08 22.67 -11.80
N LEU A 183 -4.41 22.59 -12.96
CA LEU A 183 -4.97 23.09 -14.22
C LEU A 183 -6.18 22.28 -14.67
N TYR A 184 -6.17 20.96 -14.44
CA TYR A 184 -7.32 20.09 -14.67
C TYR A 184 -8.51 20.50 -13.79
N GLN A 185 -8.30 20.71 -12.48
CA GLN A 185 -9.31 21.21 -11.54
C GLN A 185 -9.96 22.51 -12.02
N ARG A 186 -9.18 23.40 -12.63
CA ARG A 186 -9.66 24.69 -13.15
C ARG A 186 -10.41 24.58 -14.48
N GLY A 187 -10.58 23.38 -15.03
CA GLY A 187 -11.29 23.14 -16.29
C GLY A 187 -10.56 23.68 -17.51
N VAL A 188 -9.25 23.94 -17.40
CA VAL A 188 -8.43 24.52 -18.49
C VAL A 188 -8.38 23.58 -19.71
N PHE A 189 -8.56 22.27 -19.50
CA PHE A 189 -8.55 21.27 -20.56
C PHE A 189 -9.94 20.91 -21.12
N GLY A 190 -10.99 21.62 -20.69
CA GLY A 190 -12.38 21.31 -21.06
C GLY A 190 -12.96 20.14 -20.27
N LYS A 191 -14.24 20.22 -19.91
CA LYS A 191 -14.98 19.06 -19.41
C LYS A 191 -15.31 18.18 -20.62
N LEU A 192 -14.87 16.92 -20.61
CA LEU A 192 -15.36 15.91 -21.56
C LEU A 192 -16.86 15.71 -21.38
#